data_AF-A0A059A3F8-F1
#
_entry.id   AF-A0A059A3F8-F1
#
_cell.length_a   1.000
_cell.length_b   1.000
_cell.length_c   1.000
_cell.angle_alpha   90.00
_cell.angle_beta   90.00
_cell.angle_gamma   90.00
#
_symmetry.space_group_name_H-M   'P 1'
#
loop_
_entity.id
_entity.type
_entity.pdbx_description
1 polymer ?
#
loop_
_entity_poly.entity_id
_entity_poly.type
_entity_poly.pdbx_seq_one_letter_code
_entity_poly.pdbx_strand_id
1 'polypeptide(L)'
;MDLHIYIWRSAMALEYYAQAAAAVGGGRLSWTGRANADQQRQRSLMLKQLLMELLLRDGGIYFLLGSRGSGEEGELTRFIPDVKTRQQFLLEAARQCLEAGIYDKSIEILKRIGAFSMALDTINKCLSDSICALSRGRLDGESQTAGLVHSGNEILETYKYSPEISPQERESVMEQQTVLRQLEAILSIYKLARAGHYLDALREVAKLPFLPLDPRTPDVTADVLQNLSPYVQACVPDILKVALSCMDNVPDSDGSLRALKAKIANFLANNLKRNWPRDLYEKVARSL
;
A
#
# COMPACT_ATOMS: atom_id res chain seq x y z
N MET A 1 13.76 -4.60 31.15
CA MET A 1 15.19 -4.99 31.23
C MET A 1 15.56 -6.03 30.16
N ASP A 2 14.58 -6.73 29.58
CA ASP A 2 14.83 -7.81 28.60
C ASP A 2 15.15 -7.37 27.17
N LEU A 3 14.70 -6.19 26.73
CA LEU A 3 14.97 -5.67 25.39
C LEU A 3 16.48 -5.44 25.17
N HIS A 4 17.17 -4.92 26.19
CA HIS A 4 18.60 -4.59 26.14
C HIS A 4 19.49 -5.84 26.03
N ILE A 5 19.08 -6.94 26.68
CA ILE A 5 19.78 -8.23 26.66
C ILE A 5 19.56 -8.93 25.30
N TYR A 6 18.34 -8.83 24.74
CA TYR A 6 18.03 -9.36 23.42
C TYR A 6 18.79 -8.63 22.31
N ILE A 7 18.90 -7.31 22.42
CA ILE A 7 19.66 -6.45 21.49
C ILE A 7 21.16 -6.75 21.58
N TRP A 8 21.73 -6.85 22.78
CA TRP A 8 23.15 -7.20 22.98
C TRP A 8 23.50 -8.59 22.43
N ARG A 9 22.62 -9.57 22.62
CA ARG A 9 22.78 -10.92 22.11
C ARG A 9 22.65 -10.98 20.58
N SER A 10 21.82 -10.12 20.00
CA SER A 10 21.67 -9.98 18.54
C SER A 10 22.89 -9.29 17.90
N ALA A 11 23.47 -8.29 18.56
CA ALA A 11 24.69 -7.62 18.11
C ALA A 11 25.92 -8.56 18.14
N MET A 12 26.13 -9.28 19.26
CA MET A 12 27.21 -10.27 19.33
C MET A 12 26.99 -11.46 18.38
N ALA A 13 25.73 -11.88 18.18
CA ALA A 13 25.42 -12.90 17.19
C ALA A 13 25.70 -12.40 15.77
N LEU A 14 25.37 -11.15 15.45
CA LEU A 14 25.65 -10.54 14.14
C LEU A 14 27.15 -10.43 13.87
N GLU A 15 27.95 -10.02 14.86
CA GLU A 15 29.41 -10.03 14.75
C GLU A 15 29.94 -11.46 14.56
N TYR A 16 29.42 -12.42 15.32
CA TYR A 16 29.78 -13.83 15.18
C TYR A 16 29.38 -14.41 13.82
N TYR A 17 28.20 -14.07 13.28
CA TYR A 17 27.76 -14.51 11.96
C TYR A 17 28.49 -13.80 10.83
N ALA A 18 28.85 -12.52 10.99
CA ALA A 18 29.72 -11.81 10.05
C ALA A 18 31.14 -12.41 10.04
N GLN A 19 31.65 -12.81 11.21
CA GLN A 19 32.91 -13.54 11.35
C GLN A 19 32.82 -14.98 10.82
N ALA A 20 31.69 -15.67 11.01
CA ALA A 20 31.46 -17.01 10.49
C ALA A 20 31.29 -16.99 8.97
N ALA A 21 30.58 -16.01 8.40
CA ALA A 21 30.54 -15.77 6.96
C ALA A 21 31.95 -15.44 6.41
N ALA A 22 32.79 -14.73 7.19
CA ALA A 22 34.19 -14.52 6.87
C ALA A 22 35.04 -15.80 6.96
N ALA A 23 34.67 -16.76 7.81
CA ALA A 23 35.36 -18.05 7.95
C ALA A 23 34.94 -19.08 6.88
N VAL A 24 33.65 -19.11 6.53
CA VAL A 24 33.07 -20.00 5.50
C VAL A 24 33.52 -19.58 4.08
N GLY A 25 33.88 -18.32 3.88
CA GLY A 25 34.54 -17.81 2.67
C GLY A 25 35.99 -18.25 2.46
N GLY A 26 36.52 -19.16 3.29
CA GLY A 26 37.82 -19.80 3.07
C GLY A 26 38.90 -19.49 4.11
N GLY A 27 38.62 -19.73 5.40
CA GLY A 27 39.63 -20.01 6.43
C GLY A 27 40.81 -19.04 6.63
N ARG A 28 41.71 -19.40 7.54
CA ARG A 28 42.86 -18.59 8.02
C ARG A 28 43.97 -18.37 6.98
N LEU A 29 43.89 -19.04 5.81
CA LEU A 29 44.86 -18.98 4.71
C LEU A 29 44.50 -17.93 3.63
N SER A 30 43.33 -17.31 3.69
CA SER A 30 42.87 -16.29 2.73
C SER A 30 43.39 -14.87 2.99
N TRP A 31 44.14 -14.67 4.09
CA TRP A 31 44.52 -13.33 4.56
C TRP A 31 45.83 -12.78 3.96
N THR A 32 46.69 -13.63 3.39
CA THR A 32 48.07 -13.23 3.05
C THR A 32 48.36 -13.06 1.56
N GLY A 33 47.38 -13.12 0.66
CA GLY A 33 47.69 -12.91 -0.76
C GLY A 33 46.46 -12.76 -1.65
N ARG A 34 46.19 -11.52 -2.09
CA ARG A 34 45.22 -11.13 -3.13
C ARG A 34 43.83 -11.76 -2.96
N ALA A 35 42.95 -11.08 -2.22
CA ALA A 35 41.53 -11.40 -2.20
C ALA A 35 41.00 -11.48 -3.65
N ASN A 36 40.51 -12.65 -4.04
CA ASN A 36 39.94 -12.87 -5.36
C ASN A 36 38.62 -12.07 -5.44
N ALA A 37 38.39 -11.31 -6.52
CA ALA A 37 37.22 -10.42 -6.63
C ALA A 37 35.89 -11.16 -6.40
N ASP A 38 35.85 -12.44 -6.77
CA ASP A 38 34.69 -13.32 -6.58
C ASP A 38 34.45 -13.69 -5.12
N GLN A 39 35.50 -13.87 -4.31
CA GLN A 39 35.37 -14.11 -2.87
C GLN A 39 34.82 -12.88 -2.14
N GLN A 40 35.26 -11.69 -2.53
CA GLN A 40 34.74 -10.44 -1.96
C GLN A 40 33.28 -10.21 -2.35
N ARG A 41 32.89 -10.57 -3.58
CA ARG A 41 31.49 -10.55 -4.02
C ARG A 41 30.64 -11.54 -3.22
N GLN A 42 31.09 -12.79 -3.07
CA GLN A 42 30.37 -13.80 -2.28
C GLN A 42 30.18 -13.37 -0.82
N ARG A 43 31.23 -12.82 -0.19
CA ARG A 43 31.15 -12.29 1.17
C ARG A 43 30.13 -11.15 1.28
N SER A 44 30.12 -10.23 0.32
CA SER A 44 29.15 -9.12 0.27
C SER A 44 27.72 -9.63 0.13
N LEU A 45 27.49 -10.65 -0.71
CA LEU A 45 26.18 -11.28 -0.87
C LEU A 45 25.70 -11.97 0.41
N MET A 46 26.57 -12.75 1.06
CA MET A 46 26.23 -13.41 2.33
C MET A 46 25.90 -12.40 3.43
N LEU A 47 26.67 -11.31 3.52
CA LEU A 47 26.39 -10.24 4.49
C LEU A 47 25.05 -9.55 4.20
N LYS A 48 24.76 -9.23 2.94
CA LYS A 48 23.46 -8.64 2.55
C LYS A 48 22.30 -9.57 2.90
N GLN A 49 22.44 -10.87 2.66
CA GLN A 49 21.42 -11.86 3.01
C GLN A 49 21.20 -11.93 4.52
N LEU A 50 22.27 -11.95 5.33
CA LEU A 50 22.16 -11.94 6.79
C LEU A 50 21.48 -10.67 7.30
N LEU A 51 21.86 -9.51 6.76
CA LEU A 51 21.23 -8.23 7.12
C LEU A 51 19.76 -8.19 6.73
N MET A 52 19.39 -8.79 5.59
CA MET A 52 18.00 -8.95 5.17
C MET A 52 17.24 -9.80 6.20
N GLU A 53 17.75 -10.98 6.54
CA GLU A 53 17.11 -11.86 7.52
C GLU A 53 16.94 -11.18 8.88
N LEU A 54 17.93 -10.40 9.33
CA LEU A 54 17.84 -9.64 10.57
C LEU A 54 16.81 -8.51 10.48
N LEU A 55 16.76 -7.78 9.37
CA LEU A 55 15.77 -6.74 9.14
C LEU A 55 14.34 -7.30 9.22
N LEU A 56 14.16 -8.54 8.73
CA LEU A 56 12.90 -9.27 8.76
C LEU A 56 12.60 -9.96 10.09
N ARG A 57 13.46 -9.89 11.11
CA ARG A 57 13.12 -10.37 12.46
C ARG A 57 12.35 -9.32 13.25
N ASP A 58 11.71 -9.75 14.33
CA ASP A 58 11.02 -8.84 15.23
C ASP A 58 12.01 -7.89 15.91
N GLY A 59 11.72 -6.59 15.86
CA GLY A 59 12.64 -5.55 16.32
C GLY A 59 13.85 -5.28 15.39
N GLY A 60 13.99 -6.04 14.30
CA GLY A 60 15.10 -5.93 13.35
C GLY A 60 15.22 -4.55 12.71
N ILE A 61 14.08 -3.96 12.32
CA ILE A 61 14.01 -2.61 11.76
C ILE A 61 14.56 -1.58 12.75
N TYR A 62 14.14 -1.60 14.01
CA TYR A 62 14.64 -0.68 15.03
C TYR A 62 16.13 -0.88 15.32
N PHE A 63 16.59 -2.13 15.34
CA PHE A 63 17.98 -2.47 15.56
C PHE A 63 18.89 -1.98 14.43
N LEU A 64 18.51 -2.23 13.17
CA LEU A 64 19.32 -1.89 12.01
C LEU A 64 19.18 -0.42 11.60
N LEU A 65 17.99 0.17 11.71
CA LEU A 65 17.71 1.55 11.25
C LEU A 65 17.74 2.61 12.35
N GLY A 66 17.72 2.20 13.62
CA GLY A 66 17.63 3.10 14.76
C GLY A 66 16.26 3.74 14.93
N SER A 67 16.11 4.54 15.99
CA SER A 67 14.85 5.21 16.34
C SER A 67 14.36 6.20 15.29
N ARG A 68 15.27 6.90 14.61
CA ARG A 68 14.94 7.95 13.64
C ARG A 68 14.88 7.48 12.17
N GLY A 69 15.17 6.21 11.90
CA GLY A 69 14.88 5.58 10.60
C GLY A 69 15.83 5.87 9.44
N SER A 70 16.71 6.86 9.54
CA SER A 70 17.73 7.15 8.51
C SER A 70 18.82 6.08 8.40
N GLY A 71 18.83 5.09 9.30
CA GLY A 71 19.90 4.13 9.45
C GLY A 71 21.18 4.71 10.04
N GLU A 72 21.26 6.03 10.23
CA GLU A 72 22.44 6.72 10.76
C GLU A 72 22.68 6.43 12.25
N GLU A 73 21.60 6.23 13.01
CA GLU A 73 21.64 5.85 14.42
C GLU A 73 21.70 4.33 14.63
N GLY A 74 21.44 3.55 13.57
CA GLY A 74 21.32 2.10 13.65
C GLY A 74 22.61 1.36 13.31
N GLU A 75 22.62 0.05 13.59
CA GLU A 75 23.78 -0.82 13.37
C GLU A 75 24.12 -1.02 11.88
N LEU A 76 23.19 -0.69 10.96
CA LEU A 76 23.39 -0.86 9.52
C LEU A 76 24.56 -0.03 8.97
N THR A 77 24.85 1.15 9.55
CA THR A 77 25.98 2.01 9.15
C THR A 77 27.33 1.33 9.32
N ARG A 78 27.47 0.44 10.30
CA ARG A 78 28.73 -0.29 10.54
C ARG A 78 29.05 -1.27 9.43
N PHE A 79 28.02 -1.82 8.77
CA PHE A 79 28.15 -2.81 7.71
C PHE A 79 28.07 -2.19 6.32
N ILE A 80 27.27 -1.14 6.15
CA ILE A 80 27.09 -0.39 4.90
C ILE A 80 27.26 1.11 5.20
N PRO A 81 28.51 1.63 5.17
CA PRO A 81 28.78 3.02 5.54
C PRO A 81 28.26 4.01 4.50
N ASP A 82 28.33 3.65 3.21
CA ASP A 82 27.86 4.49 2.11
C ASP A 82 26.33 4.65 2.14
N VAL A 83 25.87 5.90 2.19
CA VAL A 83 24.44 6.25 2.32
C VAL A 83 23.65 5.76 1.11
N LYS A 84 24.20 5.90 -0.11
CA LYS A 84 23.50 5.50 -1.35
C LYS A 84 23.32 3.99 -1.40
N THR A 85 24.37 3.23 -1.10
CA THR A 85 24.32 1.77 -1.04
C THR A 85 23.38 1.28 0.05
N ARG A 86 23.34 1.97 1.20
CA ARG A 86 22.40 1.66 2.29
C ARG A 86 20.95 1.89 1.87
N GLN A 87 20.66 3.02 1.22
CA GLN A 87 19.33 3.32 0.69
C GLN A 87 18.88 2.29 -0.35
N GLN A 88 19.77 1.90 -1.28
CA GLN A 88 19.48 0.85 -2.26
C GLN A 88 19.17 -0.50 -1.62
N PHE A 89 19.95 -0.91 -0.60
CA PHE A 89 19.69 -2.14 0.14
C PHE A 89 18.31 -2.13 0.81
N LEU A 90 17.90 -1.01 1.41
CA LEU A 90 16.61 -0.89 2.09
C LEU A 90 15.43 -0.85 1.12
N LEU A 91 15.59 -0.21 -0.04
CA LEU A 91 14.61 -0.27 -1.13
C LEU A 91 14.44 -1.71 -1.65
N GLU A 92 15.54 -2.44 -1.81
CA GLU A 92 15.52 -3.84 -2.20
C GLU A 92 14.83 -4.71 -1.13
N ALA A 93 15.09 -4.46 0.15
CA ALA A 93 14.44 -5.14 1.25
C ALA A 93 12.93 -4.90 1.29
N ALA A 94 12.50 -3.65 1.13
CA ALA A 94 11.08 -3.31 1.03
C ALA A 94 10.43 -4.05 -0.15
N ARG A 95 11.08 -4.05 -1.33
CA ARG A 95 10.57 -4.78 -2.50
C ARG A 95 10.44 -6.28 -2.25
N GLN A 96 11.42 -6.91 -1.63
CA GLN A 96 11.33 -8.34 -1.28
C GLN A 96 10.19 -8.62 -0.29
N CYS A 97 9.94 -7.71 0.67
CA CYS A 97 8.78 -7.80 1.55
C CYS A 97 7.46 -7.73 0.77
N LEU A 98 7.36 -6.84 -0.23
CA LEU A 98 6.17 -6.73 -1.09
C LEU A 98 5.92 -8.02 -1.88
N GLU A 99 6.97 -8.58 -2.47
CA GLU A 99 6.92 -9.83 -3.24
C GLU A 99 6.53 -11.02 -2.35
N ALA A 100 6.96 -11.02 -1.09
CA ALA A 100 6.60 -12.03 -0.09
C ALA A 100 5.23 -11.80 0.58
N GLY A 101 4.53 -10.70 0.29
CA GLY A 101 3.25 -10.35 0.92
C GLY A 101 3.35 -9.82 2.35
N ILE A 102 4.53 -9.43 2.81
CA ILE A 102 4.79 -8.89 4.16
C ILE A 102 4.71 -7.36 4.12
N TYR A 103 3.50 -6.84 3.88
CA TYR A 103 3.29 -5.41 3.61
C TYR A 103 3.68 -4.49 4.77
N ASP A 104 3.38 -4.88 6.02
CA ASP A 104 3.67 -4.05 7.20
C ASP A 104 5.17 -3.72 7.32
N LYS A 105 6.04 -4.70 7.06
CA LYS A 105 7.50 -4.51 7.10
C LYS A 105 7.97 -3.64 5.94
N SER A 106 7.42 -3.84 4.74
CA SER A 106 7.72 -2.98 3.59
C SER A 106 7.37 -1.52 3.87
N ILE A 107 6.15 -1.27 4.35
CA ILE A 107 5.65 0.07 4.66
C ILE A 107 6.53 0.73 5.72
N GLU A 108 6.86 0.00 6.79
CA GLU A 108 7.72 0.53 7.84
C GLU A 108 9.13 0.87 7.31
N ILE A 109 9.75 0.01 6.50
CA ILE A 109 11.06 0.29 5.90
C ILE A 109 10.99 1.53 5.00
N LEU A 110 9.99 1.63 4.12
CA LEU A 110 9.83 2.75 3.20
C LEU A 110 9.59 4.07 3.94
N LYS A 111 8.74 4.05 4.99
CA LYS A 111 8.51 5.19 5.88
C LYS A 111 9.81 5.68 6.51
N ARG A 112 10.65 4.75 6.99
CA ARG A 112 11.92 5.05 7.69
C ARG A 112 12.94 5.72 6.78
N ILE A 113 13.03 5.29 5.52
CA ILE A 113 13.96 5.86 4.54
C ILE A 113 13.41 7.11 3.82
N GLY A 114 12.23 7.60 4.22
CA GLY A 114 11.59 8.78 3.62
C GLY A 114 10.98 8.56 2.23
N ALA A 115 10.80 7.31 1.80
CA ALA A 115 10.11 6.94 0.56
C ALA A 115 8.59 6.89 0.80
N PHE A 116 8.02 8.02 1.20
CA PHE A 116 6.63 8.14 1.64
C PHE A 116 5.64 7.84 0.51
N SER A 117 5.93 8.26 -0.72
CA SER A 117 5.11 8.00 -1.90
C SER A 117 4.97 6.50 -2.15
N MET A 118 6.06 5.74 -2.08
CA MET A 118 6.07 4.28 -2.23
C MET A 118 5.34 3.57 -1.08
N ALA A 119 5.49 4.08 0.15
CA ALA A 119 4.79 3.55 1.31
C ALA A 119 3.27 3.74 1.17
N LEU A 120 2.83 4.93 0.75
CA LEU A 120 1.42 5.21 0.46
C LEU A 120 0.89 4.40 -0.72
N ASP A 121 1.66 4.21 -1.78
CA ASP A 121 1.28 3.36 -2.91
C ASP A 121 1.00 1.92 -2.45
N THR A 122 1.87 1.39 -1.59
CA THR A 122 1.69 0.06 -0.98
C THR A 122 0.42 0.00 -0.13
N ILE A 123 0.14 1.03 0.68
CA ILE A 123 -1.10 1.11 1.47
C ILE A 123 -2.31 1.18 0.55
N ASN A 124 -2.29 2.01 -0.49
CA ASN A 124 -3.39 2.17 -1.44
C ASN A 124 -3.71 0.86 -2.14
N LYS A 125 -2.68 0.11 -2.56
CA LYS A 125 -2.85 -1.24 -3.09
C LYS A 125 -3.52 -2.18 -2.09
N CYS A 126 -2.98 -2.29 -0.87
CA CYS A 126 -3.53 -3.17 0.17
C CYS A 126 -4.96 -2.79 0.54
N LEU A 127 -5.26 -1.48 0.58
CA LEU A 127 -6.57 -0.96 0.91
C LEU A 127 -7.58 -1.28 -0.18
N SER A 128 -7.21 -1.09 -1.45
CA SER A 128 -8.02 -1.51 -2.61
C SER A 128 -8.33 -3.00 -2.59
N ASP A 129 -7.32 -3.85 -2.35
CA ASP A 129 -7.51 -5.30 -2.27
C ASP A 129 -8.44 -5.68 -1.10
N SER A 130 -8.30 -5.00 0.05
CA SER A 130 -9.15 -5.20 1.22
C SER A 130 -10.60 -4.75 0.98
N ILE A 131 -10.80 -3.63 0.27
CA ILE A 131 -12.13 -3.15 -0.14
C ILE A 131 -12.79 -4.15 -1.11
N CYS A 132 -12.05 -4.65 -2.10
CA CYS A 132 -12.52 -5.68 -3.02
C CYS A 132 -12.83 -7.01 -2.31
N ALA A 133 -12.12 -7.33 -1.21
CA ALA A 133 -12.44 -8.48 -0.38
C ALA A 133 -13.72 -8.26 0.44
N LEU A 134 -13.91 -7.05 0.96
CA LEU A 134 -15.08 -6.63 1.72
C LEU A 134 -16.36 -6.68 0.87
N SER A 135 -16.29 -6.20 -0.38
CA SER A 135 -17.42 -6.23 -1.33
C SER A 135 -17.94 -7.66 -1.59
N ARG A 136 -17.04 -8.65 -1.50
CA ARG A 136 -17.32 -10.08 -1.67
C ARG A 136 -17.76 -10.77 -0.37
N GLY A 137 -17.93 -10.02 0.72
CA GLY A 137 -18.47 -10.52 1.99
C GLY A 137 -17.45 -11.14 2.95
N ARG A 138 -16.14 -10.92 2.76
CA ARG A 138 -15.14 -11.39 3.73
C ARG A 138 -15.11 -10.48 4.96
N LEU A 139 -15.26 -11.07 6.15
CA LEU A 139 -15.37 -10.35 7.43
C LEU A 139 -14.04 -9.74 7.91
N ASP A 140 -12.91 -10.34 7.56
CA ASP A 140 -11.57 -9.91 8.01
C ASP A 140 -11.15 -8.53 7.48
N GLY A 141 -11.87 -7.98 6.49
CA GLY A 141 -11.52 -6.71 5.85
C GLY A 141 -11.76 -5.46 6.70
N GLU A 142 -12.63 -5.48 7.71
CA GLU A 142 -12.98 -4.25 8.45
C GLU A 142 -11.87 -3.75 9.39
N SER A 143 -11.27 -4.65 10.18
CA SER A 143 -10.12 -4.30 11.03
C SER A 143 -8.90 -3.95 10.18
N GLN A 144 -8.67 -4.70 9.10
CA GLN A 144 -7.57 -4.48 8.18
C GLN A 144 -7.68 -3.11 7.46
N THR A 145 -8.86 -2.77 6.94
CA THR A 145 -9.08 -1.47 6.27
C THR A 145 -8.90 -0.28 7.23
N ALA A 146 -9.37 -0.40 8.48
CA ALA A 146 -9.15 0.65 9.49
C ALA A 146 -7.66 0.82 9.84
N GLY A 147 -6.92 -0.28 9.99
CA GLY A 147 -5.47 -0.26 10.24
C GLY A 147 -4.68 0.37 9.09
N LEU A 148 -5.03 0.02 7.83
CA LEU A 148 -4.39 0.60 6.64
C LEU A 148 -4.65 2.10 6.50
N VAL A 149 -5.88 2.55 6.73
CA VAL A 149 -6.23 3.98 6.74
C VAL A 149 -5.47 4.72 7.84
N HIS A 150 -5.39 4.14 9.05
CA HIS A 150 -4.63 4.74 10.13
C HIS A 150 -3.14 4.86 9.78
N SER A 151 -2.53 3.79 9.27
CA SER A 151 -1.14 3.77 8.82
C SER A 151 -0.86 4.81 7.72
N GLY A 152 -1.78 4.96 6.75
CA GLY A 152 -1.67 5.98 5.71
C GLY A 152 -1.68 7.40 6.27
N ASN A 153 -2.55 7.66 7.26
CA ASN A 153 -2.58 8.95 7.94
C ASN A 153 -1.33 9.19 8.81
N GLU A 154 -0.80 8.16 9.49
CA GLU A 154 0.46 8.24 10.23
C GLU A 154 1.64 8.63 9.32
N ILE A 155 1.71 8.05 8.11
CA ILE A 155 2.71 8.40 7.11
C ILE A 155 2.57 9.85 6.67
N LEU A 156 1.35 10.32 6.39
CA LEU A 156 1.10 11.70 6.00
C LEU A 156 1.43 12.69 7.12
N GLU A 157 1.18 12.34 8.38
CA GLU A 157 1.62 13.14 9.52
C GLU A 157 3.15 13.17 9.63
N THR A 158 3.81 12.02 9.53
CA THR A 158 5.28 11.93 9.55
C THR A 158 5.92 12.77 8.44
N TYR A 159 5.34 12.72 7.25
CA TYR A 159 5.76 13.49 6.08
C TYR A 159 5.75 15.01 6.34
N LYS A 160 4.74 15.55 7.03
CA LYS A 160 4.62 16.99 7.33
C LYS A 160 5.79 17.54 8.13
N TYR A 161 6.37 16.72 9.01
CA TYR A 161 7.45 17.13 9.91
C TYR A 161 8.85 16.75 9.38
N SER A 162 8.95 16.20 8.16
CA SER A 162 10.22 15.79 7.58
C SER A 162 10.90 16.97 6.84
N PRO A 163 12.09 17.42 7.26
CA PRO A 163 12.68 18.68 6.81
C PRO A 163 13.33 18.65 5.41
N GLU A 164 13.50 17.47 4.78
CA GLU A 164 14.31 17.32 3.55
C GLU A 164 13.64 16.43 2.49
N ILE A 165 12.44 16.82 2.03
CA ILE A 165 11.73 16.10 0.96
C ILE A 165 11.93 16.79 -0.39
N SER A 166 12.35 16.02 -1.40
CA SER A 166 12.50 16.48 -2.78
C SER A 166 11.16 16.93 -3.38
N PRO A 167 11.12 17.93 -4.28
CA PRO A 167 9.85 18.40 -4.86
C PRO A 167 9.10 17.31 -5.62
N GLN A 168 9.81 16.40 -6.28
CA GLN A 168 9.24 15.24 -6.96
C GLN A 168 8.52 14.31 -5.98
N GLU A 169 9.14 14.01 -4.84
CA GLU A 169 8.51 13.16 -3.81
C GLU A 169 7.27 13.84 -3.22
N ARG A 170 7.25 15.17 -3.11
CA ARG A 170 6.05 15.90 -2.66
C ARG A 170 4.88 15.75 -3.62
N GLU A 171 5.13 15.88 -4.92
CA GLU A 171 4.11 15.69 -5.95
C GLU A 171 3.56 14.26 -5.92
N SER A 172 4.46 13.26 -5.89
CA SER A 172 4.05 11.86 -5.80
C SER A 172 3.29 11.54 -4.50
N VAL A 173 3.66 12.13 -3.35
CA VAL A 173 2.89 11.98 -2.11
C VAL A 173 1.50 12.59 -2.23
N MET A 174 1.35 13.74 -2.87
CA MET A 174 0.05 14.39 -3.08
C MET A 174 -0.87 13.56 -4.00
N GLU A 175 -0.32 12.96 -5.05
CA GLU A 175 -1.04 12.02 -5.91
C GLU A 175 -1.52 10.80 -5.11
N GLN A 176 -0.61 10.16 -4.36
CA GLN A 176 -0.94 8.99 -3.55
C GLN A 176 -1.91 9.30 -2.40
N GLN A 177 -1.83 10.49 -1.82
CA GLN A 177 -2.81 10.98 -0.85
C GLN A 177 -4.20 11.11 -1.50
N THR A 178 -4.28 11.63 -2.73
CA THR A 178 -5.55 11.74 -3.46
C THR A 178 -6.18 10.36 -3.66
N VAL A 179 -5.37 9.37 -4.06
CA VAL A 179 -5.81 7.98 -4.18
C VAL A 179 -6.29 7.41 -2.84
N LEU A 180 -5.57 7.67 -1.74
CA LEU A 180 -5.99 7.24 -0.40
C LEU A 180 -7.36 7.80 -0.02
N ARG A 181 -7.61 9.10 -0.26
CA ARG A 181 -8.92 9.73 0.03
C ARG A 181 -10.03 9.19 -0.85
N GLN A 182 -9.74 8.89 -2.11
CA GLN A 182 -10.71 8.24 -2.99
C GLN A 182 -11.08 6.84 -2.48
N LEU A 183 -10.10 6.04 -2.06
CA LEU A 183 -10.34 4.71 -1.47
C LEU A 183 -11.08 4.79 -0.13
N GLU A 184 -10.78 5.78 0.72
CA GLU A 184 -11.53 6.05 1.96
C GLU A 184 -13.01 6.38 1.69
N ALA A 185 -13.30 7.20 0.67
CA ALA A 185 -14.66 7.52 0.26
C ALA A 185 -15.40 6.29 -0.29
N ILE A 186 -14.71 5.42 -1.03
CA ILE A 186 -15.27 4.14 -1.47
C ILE A 186 -15.58 3.25 -0.26
N LEU A 187 -14.64 3.13 0.69
CA LEU A 187 -14.81 2.34 1.89
C LEU A 187 -15.99 2.81 2.75
N SER A 188 -16.21 4.12 2.88
CA SER A 188 -17.33 4.66 3.65
C SER A 188 -18.69 4.24 3.06
N ILE A 189 -18.82 4.23 1.73
CA ILE A 189 -20.01 3.76 1.01
C ILE A 189 -20.29 2.29 1.34
N TYR A 190 -19.28 1.42 1.31
CA TYR A 190 -19.45 0.01 1.68
C TYR A 190 -19.90 -0.15 3.13
N LYS A 191 -19.30 0.60 4.06
CA LYS A 191 -19.67 0.56 5.48
C LYS A 191 -21.12 0.99 5.70
N LEU A 192 -21.57 2.07 5.05
CA LEU A 192 -22.96 2.54 5.11
C LEU A 192 -23.93 1.48 4.55
N ALA A 193 -23.62 0.93 3.37
CA ALA A 193 -24.45 -0.09 2.74
C ALA A 193 -24.57 -1.36 3.58
N ARG A 194 -23.47 -1.82 4.20
CA ARG A 194 -23.47 -2.98 5.10
C ARG A 194 -24.24 -2.74 6.39
N ALA A 195 -24.19 -1.53 6.92
CA ALA A 195 -24.95 -1.14 8.10
C ALA A 195 -26.44 -0.87 7.79
N GLY A 196 -26.90 -1.04 6.55
CA GLY A 196 -28.29 -0.85 6.14
C GLY A 196 -28.67 0.62 5.86
N HIS A 197 -27.71 1.54 5.92
CA HIS A 197 -27.91 2.96 5.60
C HIS A 197 -27.86 3.20 4.08
N TYR A 198 -28.77 2.55 3.34
CA TYR A 198 -28.75 2.52 1.88
C TYR A 198 -28.86 3.91 1.23
N LEU A 199 -29.72 4.77 1.77
CA LEU A 199 -29.94 6.11 1.23
C LEU A 199 -28.69 6.99 1.38
N ASP A 200 -28.01 6.90 2.53
CA ASP A 200 -26.77 7.64 2.76
C ASP A 200 -25.63 7.10 1.91
N ALA A 201 -25.54 5.77 1.72
CA ALA A 201 -24.60 5.16 0.79
C ALA A 201 -24.80 5.69 -0.65
N LEU A 202 -26.04 5.81 -1.13
CA LEU A 202 -26.35 6.35 -2.46
C LEU A 202 -25.99 7.84 -2.59
N ARG A 203 -26.21 8.63 -1.54
CA ARG A 203 -25.79 10.04 -1.51
C ARG A 203 -24.27 10.16 -1.63
N GLU A 204 -23.52 9.32 -0.94
CA GLU A 204 -22.06 9.32 -1.03
C GLU A 204 -21.57 8.85 -2.41
N VAL A 205 -22.22 7.85 -3.03
CA VAL A 205 -21.91 7.45 -4.42
C VAL A 205 -22.05 8.61 -5.40
N ALA A 206 -23.11 9.42 -5.27
CA ALA A 206 -23.34 10.57 -6.15
C ALA A 206 -22.33 11.71 -5.95
N LYS A 207 -21.62 11.76 -4.80
CA LYS A 207 -20.60 12.77 -4.50
C LYS A 207 -19.20 12.40 -5.01
N LEU A 208 -19.00 11.17 -5.49
CA LEU A 208 -17.68 10.74 -5.93
C LEU A 208 -17.24 11.56 -7.16
N PRO A 209 -16.15 12.33 -7.07
CA PRO A 209 -15.77 13.27 -8.13
C PRO A 209 -15.32 12.56 -9.42
N PHE A 210 -14.99 11.27 -9.32
CA PHE A 210 -14.51 10.45 -10.42
C PHE A 210 -15.59 9.57 -11.06
N LEU A 211 -16.83 9.61 -10.55
CA LEU A 211 -17.98 8.93 -11.14
C LEU A 211 -19.05 9.98 -11.46
N PRO A 212 -19.41 10.22 -12.74
CA PRO A 212 -20.39 11.22 -13.13
C PRO A 212 -21.84 10.73 -12.88
N LEU A 213 -22.12 10.34 -11.65
CA LEU A 213 -23.39 9.73 -11.22
C LEU A 213 -24.36 10.74 -10.61
N ASP A 214 -23.94 11.99 -10.37
CA ASP A 214 -24.84 13.04 -9.89
C ASP A 214 -25.96 13.27 -10.92
N PRO A 215 -27.24 12.96 -10.58
CA PRO A 215 -28.40 13.16 -11.45
C PRO A 215 -28.55 14.59 -11.99
N ARG A 216 -27.96 15.59 -11.32
CA ARG A 216 -28.06 17.01 -11.66
C ARG A 216 -27.02 17.45 -12.68
N THR A 217 -25.99 16.64 -12.93
CA THR A 217 -24.92 16.96 -13.87
C THR A 217 -25.20 16.36 -15.25
N PRO A 218 -24.85 17.06 -16.36
CA PRO A 218 -24.98 16.51 -17.70
C PRO A 218 -24.09 15.28 -17.88
N ASP A 219 -24.48 14.39 -18.79
CA ASP A 219 -23.72 13.17 -19.04
C ASP A 219 -22.35 13.50 -19.67
N VAL A 220 -21.29 13.01 -19.03
CA VAL A 220 -19.91 13.16 -19.51
C VAL A 220 -19.60 11.98 -20.44
N THR A 221 -19.20 12.28 -21.68
CA THR A 221 -18.87 11.29 -22.71
C THR A 221 -17.41 10.83 -22.69
N ALA A 222 -16.54 11.55 -21.97
CA ALA A 222 -15.13 11.20 -21.83
C ALA A 222 -14.95 10.00 -20.87
N ASP A 223 -13.98 9.13 -21.15
CA ASP A 223 -13.58 8.03 -20.27
C ASP A 223 -12.89 8.59 -19.02
N VAL A 224 -13.71 9.01 -18.04
CA VAL A 224 -13.28 9.61 -16.75
C VAL A 224 -12.31 8.70 -16.00
N LEU A 225 -12.33 7.39 -16.29
CA LEU A 225 -11.50 6.41 -15.64
C LEU A 225 -10.08 6.33 -16.23
N GLN A 226 -9.74 6.98 -17.34
CA GLN A 226 -8.37 6.91 -17.92
C GLN A 226 -7.31 7.47 -17.00
N ASN A 227 -7.65 8.54 -16.28
CA ASN A 227 -6.72 9.25 -15.40
C ASN A 227 -6.78 8.76 -13.94
N LEU A 228 -7.61 7.76 -13.63
CA LEU A 228 -7.71 7.24 -12.27
C LEU A 228 -6.61 6.23 -11.96
N SER A 229 -6.23 6.17 -10.70
CA SER A 229 -5.34 5.12 -10.21
C SER A 229 -5.95 3.73 -10.48
N PRO A 230 -5.14 2.73 -10.89
CA PRO A 230 -5.61 1.36 -11.07
C PRO A 230 -6.27 0.78 -9.82
N TYR A 231 -5.84 1.20 -8.62
CA TYR A 231 -6.42 0.78 -7.35
C TYR A 231 -7.87 1.25 -7.18
N VAL A 232 -8.15 2.50 -7.54
CA VAL A 232 -9.52 3.05 -7.52
C VAL A 232 -10.36 2.43 -8.62
N GLN A 233 -9.81 2.27 -9.82
CA GLN A 233 -10.49 1.62 -10.94
C GLN A 233 -10.93 0.19 -10.60
N ALA A 234 -10.10 -0.58 -9.89
CA ALA A 234 -10.42 -1.95 -9.48
C ALA A 234 -11.68 -2.03 -8.59
N CYS A 235 -11.96 -0.97 -7.82
CA CYS A 235 -13.10 -0.90 -6.93
C CYS A 235 -14.41 -0.44 -7.61
N VAL A 236 -14.34 0.14 -8.82
CA VAL A 236 -15.51 0.72 -9.51
C VAL A 236 -16.59 -0.31 -9.84
N PRO A 237 -16.30 -1.52 -10.37
CA PRO A 237 -17.36 -2.48 -10.65
C PRO A 237 -18.17 -2.85 -9.40
N ASP A 238 -17.48 -3.04 -8.28
CA ASP A 238 -18.12 -3.46 -7.04
C ASP A 238 -18.91 -2.30 -6.40
N ILE A 239 -18.45 -1.05 -6.52
CA ILE A 239 -19.20 0.09 -6.00
C ILE A 239 -20.51 0.31 -6.77
N LEU A 240 -20.49 0.11 -8.08
CA LEU A 240 -21.69 0.16 -8.92
C LEU A 240 -22.67 -0.96 -8.54
N LYS A 241 -22.16 -2.18 -8.26
CA LYS A 241 -23.01 -3.28 -7.77
C LYS A 241 -23.64 -2.95 -6.42
N VAL A 242 -22.89 -2.32 -5.51
CA VAL A 242 -23.41 -1.90 -4.20
C VAL A 242 -24.45 -0.82 -4.37
N ALA A 243 -24.21 0.19 -5.21
CA ALA A 243 -25.20 1.23 -5.51
C ALA A 243 -26.50 0.61 -6.05
N LEU A 244 -26.42 -0.31 -7.02
CA LEU A 244 -27.59 -1.03 -7.54
C LEU A 244 -28.33 -1.78 -6.44
N SER A 245 -27.61 -2.52 -5.59
CA SER A 245 -28.22 -3.21 -4.42
C SER A 245 -28.87 -2.25 -3.44
N CYS A 246 -28.27 -1.09 -3.17
CA CYS A 246 -28.85 -0.10 -2.26
C CYS A 246 -30.16 0.45 -2.85
N MET A 247 -30.22 0.70 -4.15
CA MET A 247 -31.43 1.18 -4.82
C MET A 247 -32.58 0.17 -4.77
N ASP A 248 -32.29 -1.14 -4.78
CA ASP A 248 -33.33 -2.17 -4.66
C ASP A 248 -33.99 -2.18 -3.26
N ASN A 249 -33.35 -1.57 -2.26
CA ASN A 249 -33.82 -1.51 -0.87
C ASN A 249 -34.42 -0.15 -0.49
N VAL A 250 -34.50 0.81 -1.42
CA VAL A 250 -35.03 2.16 -1.16
C VAL A 250 -36.21 2.43 -2.09
N PRO A 251 -37.36 2.91 -1.59
CA PRO A 251 -38.49 3.27 -2.45
C PRO A 251 -38.17 4.53 -3.28
N ASP A 252 -38.48 4.48 -4.57
CA ASP A 252 -38.33 5.63 -5.47
C ASP A 252 -39.54 6.56 -5.34
N SER A 253 -39.40 7.63 -4.55
CA SER A 253 -40.48 8.59 -4.30
C SER A 253 -40.55 9.73 -5.31
N ASP A 254 -39.42 10.13 -5.88
CA ASP A 254 -39.26 11.36 -6.67
C ASP A 254 -38.64 11.13 -8.07
N GLY A 255 -38.37 9.88 -8.44
CA GLY A 255 -37.73 9.52 -9.71
C GLY A 255 -36.21 9.67 -9.71
N SER A 256 -35.61 10.09 -8.60
CA SER A 256 -34.15 10.26 -8.49
C SER A 256 -33.41 8.93 -8.61
N LEU A 257 -33.98 7.84 -8.08
CA LEU A 257 -33.36 6.51 -8.18
C LEU A 257 -33.38 6.01 -9.63
N ARG A 258 -34.47 6.27 -10.36
CA ARG A 258 -34.55 5.94 -11.79
C ARG A 258 -33.52 6.71 -12.61
N ALA A 259 -33.33 8.00 -12.32
CA ALA A 259 -32.31 8.82 -12.98
C ALA A 259 -30.89 8.30 -12.69
N LEU A 260 -30.62 7.90 -11.45
CA LEU A 260 -29.34 7.31 -11.06
C LEU A 260 -29.07 5.97 -11.77
N LYS A 261 -30.09 5.09 -11.86
CA LYS A 261 -29.99 3.83 -12.63
C LYS A 261 -29.66 4.08 -14.10
N ALA A 262 -30.34 5.06 -14.72
CA ALA A 262 -30.07 5.45 -16.11
C ALA A 262 -28.64 5.97 -16.28
N LYS A 263 -28.12 6.77 -15.33
CA LYS A 263 -26.73 7.23 -15.34
C LYS A 263 -25.72 6.10 -15.23
N ILE A 264 -25.97 5.11 -14.37
CA ILE A 264 -25.10 3.92 -14.27
C ILE A 264 -25.08 3.15 -15.60
N ALA A 265 -26.25 2.97 -16.23
CA ALA A 265 -26.35 2.30 -17.52
C ALA A 265 -25.59 3.07 -18.64
N ASN A 266 -25.81 4.39 -18.73
CA ASN A 266 -25.10 5.27 -19.68
C ASN A 266 -23.59 5.25 -19.44
N PHE A 267 -23.16 5.29 -18.18
CA PHE A 267 -21.74 5.23 -17.82
C PHE A 267 -21.07 3.95 -18.31
N LEU A 268 -21.72 2.79 -18.13
CA LEU A 268 -21.20 1.51 -18.61
C LEU A 268 -21.20 1.43 -20.14
N ALA A 269 -22.25 1.93 -20.80
CA ALA A 269 -22.35 2.00 -22.26
C ALA A 269 -21.24 2.87 -22.88
N ASN A 270 -20.91 4.00 -22.25
CA ASN A 270 -19.83 4.87 -22.71
C ASN A 270 -18.43 4.28 -22.47
N ASN A 271 -18.32 3.28 -21.58
CA ASN A 271 -17.07 2.64 -21.21
C ASN A 271 -16.99 1.16 -21.63
N LEU A 272 -17.71 0.75 -22.68
CA LEU A 272 -17.77 -0.65 -23.16
C LEU A 272 -16.42 -1.26 -23.55
N LYS A 273 -15.42 -0.44 -23.91
CA LYS A 273 -14.06 -0.91 -24.23
C LYS A 273 -13.35 -1.52 -23.01
N ARG A 274 -13.83 -1.27 -21.80
CA ARG A 274 -13.28 -1.83 -20.56
C ARG A 274 -13.91 -3.20 -20.30
N ASN A 275 -13.08 -4.14 -19.84
CA ASN A 275 -13.50 -5.50 -19.47
C ASN A 275 -14.29 -5.50 -18.15
N TRP A 276 -15.53 -5.00 -18.19
CA TRP A 276 -16.42 -5.01 -17.04
C TRP A 276 -16.85 -6.43 -16.67
N PRO A 277 -17.00 -6.75 -15.37
CA PRO A 277 -17.51 -8.04 -14.93
C PRO A 277 -18.91 -8.34 -15.49
N ARG A 278 -19.13 -9.57 -15.97
CA ARG A 278 -20.40 -10.00 -16.57
C ARG A 278 -21.60 -9.83 -15.63
N ASP A 279 -21.39 -10.12 -14.35
CA ASP A 279 -22.42 -10.01 -13.31
C ASP A 279 -22.87 -8.56 -13.07
N LEU A 280 -22.02 -7.57 -13.32
CA LEU A 280 -22.41 -6.16 -13.30
C LEU A 280 -23.39 -5.84 -14.44
N TYR A 281 -23.13 -6.30 -15.66
CA TYR A 281 -24.05 -6.12 -16.79
C TYR A 281 -25.38 -6.79 -16.54
N GLU A 282 -25.37 -8.03 -16.04
CA GLU A 282 -26.60 -8.77 -15.72
C GLU A 282 -27.42 -8.04 -14.65
N LYS A 283 -26.75 -7.46 -13.65
CA LYS A 283 -27.43 -6.69 -12.59
C LYS A 283 -28.06 -5.41 -13.12
N VAL A 284 -27.36 -4.69 -13.99
CA VAL A 284 -27.89 -3.47 -14.63
C VAL A 284 -29.09 -3.81 -15.51
N ALA A 285 -29.00 -4.86 -16.31
CA ALA A 285 -30.09 -5.32 -17.18
C ALA A 285 -31.35 -5.74 -16.41
N ARG A 286 -31.22 -6.25 -15.18
CA ARG A 286 -32.37 -6.55 -14.30
C ARG A 286 -32.97 -5.32 -13.63
N SER A 287 -32.21 -4.23 -13.56
CA SER A 287 -32.57 -3.01 -12.83
C SER A 287 -33.25 -1.94 -13.69
N LEU A 288 -33.13 -2.07 -15.02
CA LEU A 288 -33.76 -1.27 -16.07
C LEU A 288 -35.14 -1.84 -16.44
#